data_AF-A0A8C2WD16-F1
#
_entry.id   AF-A0A8C2WD16-F1
#
_cell.length_a   1.000
_cell.length_b   1.000
_cell.length_c   1.000
_cell.angle_alpha   90.00
_cell.angle_beta   90.00
_cell.angle_gamma   90.00
#
_symmetry.space_group_name_H-M   'P 1'
#
loop_
_entity.id
_entity.type
_entity.pdbx_description
1 polymer ?
#
loop_
_entity_poly.entity_id
_entity_poly.type
_entity_poly.pdbx_seq_one_letter_code
_entity_poly.pdbx_strand_id
1 'polypeptide(L)'
;MMGSKMASASQVVQAAKPHTPLIRFPHRRDNPKPSVSEALRSAGIPSHSSVISQHSKGSKSLELLMCPGPPDTAEIIKVLPQKHKRKLISQEEMELIQHGGPE
;
A
#
# COMPACT_ATOMS: atom_id res chain seq x y z
N MET A 1 27.89 -18.72 -75.34
CA MET A 1 26.58 -18.52 -74.67
C MET A 1 26.79 -18.79 -73.18
N MET A 2 27.01 -17.76 -72.37
CA MET A 2 27.37 -17.91 -70.96
C MET A 2 26.08 -17.92 -70.12
N GLY A 3 25.81 -19.02 -69.42
CA GLY A 3 24.56 -19.23 -68.67
C GLY A 3 24.58 -18.54 -67.31
N SER A 4 23.56 -17.70 -67.07
CA SER A 4 23.33 -16.98 -65.82
C SER A 4 22.98 -17.95 -64.68
N LYS A 5 23.74 -17.93 -63.58
CA LYS A 5 23.41 -18.66 -62.34
C LYS A 5 22.50 -17.78 -61.49
N MET A 6 21.29 -18.24 -61.17
CA MET A 6 20.38 -17.53 -60.26
C MET A 6 20.76 -17.88 -58.81
N ALA A 7 21.06 -16.86 -58.00
CA ALA A 7 21.26 -17.01 -56.56
C ALA A 7 19.89 -17.07 -55.87
N SER A 8 19.60 -18.17 -55.17
CA SER A 8 18.41 -18.30 -54.33
C SER A 8 18.62 -17.51 -53.03
N ALA A 9 17.76 -16.52 -52.78
CA ALA A 9 17.77 -15.74 -51.55
C ALA A 9 16.90 -16.40 -50.48
N SER A 10 17.52 -17.04 -49.50
CA SER A 10 16.82 -17.50 -48.29
C SER A 10 16.51 -16.32 -47.38
N GLN A 11 15.23 -16.09 -47.08
CA GLN A 11 14.81 -15.06 -46.14
C GLN A 11 15.20 -15.48 -44.70
N VAL A 12 15.95 -14.61 -44.01
CA VAL A 12 16.28 -14.77 -42.59
C VAL A 12 15.08 -14.29 -41.76
N VAL A 13 14.25 -15.21 -41.30
CA VAL A 13 13.20 -14.91 -40.32
C VAL A 13 13.88 -14.74 -38.97
N GLN A 14 13.98 -13.50 -38.50
CA GLN A 14 14.42 -13.23 -37.14
C GLN A 14 13.32 -13.71 -36.18
N ALA A 15 13.54 -14.88 -35.58
CA ALA A 15 12.70 -15.37 -34.50
C ALA A 15 12.88 -14.46 -33.27
N ALA A 16 11.84 -13.69 -32.94
CA ALA A 16 11.82 -12.91 -31.72
C ALA A 16 11.91 -13.85 -30.50
N LYS A 17 12.74 -13.49 -29.51
CA LYS A 17 12.86 -14.29 -28.29
C LYS A 17 11.50 -14.36 -27.59
N PRO A 18 11.03 -15.57 -27.20
CA PRO A 18 9.79 -15.70 -26.44
C PRO A 18 9.92 -14.93 -25.11
N HIS A 19 8.93 -14.07 -24.86
CA HIS A 19 8.87 -13.24 -23.65
C HIS A 19 8.68 -14.14 -22.42
N THR A 20 9.61 -14.06 -21.46
CA THR A 20 9.48 -14.73 -20.16
C THR A 20 8.82 -13.77 -19.17
N PRO A 21 7.69 -14.12 -18.54
CA PRO A 21 7.05 -13.25 -17.56
C PRO A 21 7.96 -13.03 -16.35
N LEU A 22 8.13 -11.77 -15.95
CA LEU A 22 9.01 -11.35 -14.85
C LEU A 22 8.48 -11.71 -13.46
N ILE A 23 7.19 -12.02 -13.36
CA ILE A 23 6.54 -12.35 -12.09
C ILE A 23 5.78 -13.67 -12.22
N ARG A 24 5.82 -14.46 -11.14
CA ARG A 24 5.06 -15.70 -11.01
C ARG A 24 4.11 -15.58 -9.83
N PHE A 25 2.83 -15.87 -10.03
CA PHE A 25 1.87 -15.92 -8.95
C PHE A 25 1.96 -17.27 -8.20
N PRO A 26 1.79 -17.29 -6.86
CA PRO A 26 1.79 -18.52 -6.09
C PRO A 26 0.69 -19.48 -6.51
N HIS A 27 0.99 -20.78 -6.49
CA HIS A 27 0.05 -21.83 -6.85
C HIS A 27 -1.04 -21.96 -5.76
N ARG A 28 -2.31 -21.77 -6.15
CA ARG A 28 -3.46 -21.74 -5.22
C ARG A 28 -4.11 -23.10 -4.97
N ARG A 29 -3.64 -24.18 -5.62
CA ARG A 29 -4.30 -25.50 -5.53
C ARG A 29 -3.79 -26.37 -4.38
N ASP A 30 -2.57 -26.14 -3.90
CA ASP A 30 -1.94 -26.99 -2.88
C ASP A 30 -2.03 -26.41 -1.47
N ASN A 31 -2.53 -25.17 -1.35
CA ASN A 31 -2.77 -24.51 -0.07
C ASN A 31 -4.29 -24.43 0.14
N PRO A 32 -4.92 -25.34 0.90
CA PRO A 32 -6.29 -25.11 1.34
C PRO A 32 -6.31 -23.76 2.05
N LYS A 33 -7.31 -22.93 1.70
CA LYS A 33 -7.47 -21.56 2.20
C LYS A 33 -7.22 -21.57 3.72
N PRO A 34 -6.14 -20.95 4.23
CA PRO A 34 -5.89 -20.96 5.65
C PRO A 34 -7.15 -20.43 6.32
N SER A 35 -7.67 -21.18 7.29
CA SER A 35 -8.79 -20.73 8.11
C SER A 35 -8.52 -19.29 8.50
N VAL A 36 -9.54 -18.42 8.49
CA VAL A 36 -9.35 -16.97 8.76
C VAL A 36 -8.53 -16.78 10.05
N SER A 37 -8.71 -17.64 11.04
CA SER A 37 -7.90 -17.70 12.26
C SER A 37 -6.41 -17.98 12.04
N GLU A 38 -6.03 -18.94 11.21
CA GLU A 38 -4.63 -19.28 10.92
C GLU A 38 -3.94 -18.20 10.06
N ALA A 39 -4.67 -17.59 9.14
CA ALA A 39 -4.19 -16.44 8.36
C ALA A 39 -3.89 -15.24 9.26
N LEU A 40 -4.77 -14.93 10.21
CA LEU A 40 -4.58 -13.83 11.17
C LEU A 40 -3.43 -14.12 12.16
N ARG A 41 -3.24 -15.39 12.58
CA ARG A 41 -2.14 -15.80 13.45
C ARG A 41 -0.78 -15.75 12.73
N SER A 42 -0.74 -16.13 11.47
CA SER A 42 0.48 -16.06 10.63
C SER A 42 0.82 -14.61 10.24
N ALA A 43 -0.17 -13.73 10.16
CA ALA A 43 0.01 -12.29 9.93
C ALA A 43 0.50 -11.52 11.17
N GLY A 44 0.88 -12.21 12.26
CA GLY A 44 1.45 -11.57 13.45
C GLY A 44 0.46 -10.73 14.25
N ILE A 45 -0.85 -10.91 14.03
CA ILE A 45 -1.88 -10.11 14.69
C ILE A 45 -2.19 -10.74 16.06
N PRO A 46 -2.03 -10.02 17.19
CA PRO A 46 -2.35 -10.55 18.50
C PRO A 46 -3.83 -10.93 18.57
N SER A 47 -4.12 -12.15 18.99
CA SER A 47 -5.48 -12.61 19.23
C SER A 47 -5.99 -11.96 20.52
N HIS A 48 -6.79 -10.91 20.39
CA HIS A 48 -7.38 -10.22 21.53
C HIS A 48 -8.58 -11.01 22.05
N SER A 49 -8.35 -11.91 23.01
CA SER A 49 -9.45 -12.40 23.84
C SER A 49 -9.95 -11.25 24.69
N SER A 50 -11.16 -10.76 24.42
CA SER A 50 -11.85 -9.75 25.20
C SER A 50 -12.04 -10.21 26.64
N VAL A 51 -11.18 -9.75 27.57
CA VAL A 51 -11.51 -9.62 28.99
C VAL A 51 -10.72 -8.44 29.56
N ILE A 52 -11.40 -7.63 30.40
CA ILE A 52 -10.89 -6.54 31.25
C ILE A 52 -10.71 -5.20 30.50
N SER A 53 -11.70 -4.31 30.48
CA SER A 53 -12.18 -3.43 31.56
C SER A 53 -11.23 -2.30 31.95
N GLN A 54 -11.79 -1.09 31.85
CA GLN A 54 -11.59 0.09 32.68
C GLN A 54 -10.30 0.94 32.55
N HIS A 55 -10.53 2.18 32.10
CA HIS A 55 -9.82 3.42 32.43
C HIS A 55 -8.30 3.44 32.29
N SER A 56 -7.78 3.86 31.14
CA SER A 56 -6.60 4.74 31.13
C SER A 56 -6.47 5.48 29.79
N LYS A 57 -6.22 6.79 29.92
CA LYS A 57 -5.79 7.73 28.86
C LYS A 57 -4.84 7.10 27.84
N GLY A 58 -5.06 7.41 26.57
CA GLY A 58 -4.19 7.03 25.46
C GLY A 58 -4.84 5.98 24.58
N SER A 59 -5.75 6.43 23.70
CA SER A 59 -6.14 5.65 22.54
C SER A 59 -4.88 5.34 21.75
N LYS A 60 -4.45 4.09 21.83
CA LYS A 60 -3.51 3.50 20.88
C LYS A 60 -4.33 3.39 19.60
N SER A 61 -4.39 4.48 18.84
CA SER A 61 -4.95 4.48 17.50
C SER A 61 -4.25 3.38 16.74
N LEU A 62 -5.04 2.46 16.19
CA LEU A 62 -4.57 1.38 15.33
C LEU A 62 -3.46 1.93 14.43
N GLU A 63 -2.29 1.31 14.55
CA GLU A 63 -1.16 1.21 13.62
C GLU A 63 -1.45 1.70 12.19
N LEU A 64 -1.67 3.00 12.01
CA LEU A 64 -1.60 3.68 10.73
C LEU A 64 -0.12 3.77 10.44
N LEU A 65 0.45 2.74 9.79
CA LEU A 65 1.77 2.72 9.16
C LEU A 65 2.64 3.90 9.62
N MET A 66 3.14 3.80 10.85
CA MET A 66 3.81 4.91 11.53
C MET A 66 5.19 5.05 10.91
N CYS A 67 5.28 5.67 9.74
CA CYS A 67 6.46 6.45 9.43
C CYS A 67 6.41 7.64 10.39
N PRO A 68 7.25 7.72 11.42
CA PRO A 68 7.32 8.90 12.24
C PRO A 68 7.99 9.96 11.37
N GLY A 69 7.18 10.68 10.59
CA GLY A 69 7.61 11.91 9.97
C GLY A 69 7.99 12.90 11.08
N PRO A 70 8.88 13.87 10.80
CA PRO A 70 9.14 14.96 11.73
C PRO A 70 7.81 15.54 12.24
N PRO A 71 7.60 15.67 13.56
CA PRO A 71 6.38 16.26 14.09
C PRO A 71 6.16 17.65 13.50
N ASP A 72 4.93 17.94 13.06
CA ASP A 72 4.57 19.25 12.55
C ASP A 72 4.81 20.31 13.64
N THR A 73 5.89 21.08 13.49
CA THR A 73 6.27 22.13 14.45
C THR A 73 5.82 23.49 13.94
N ALA A 74 5.50 24.44 14.84
CA ALA A 74 5.05 25.78 14.47
C ALA A 74 6.02 26.51 13.52
N GLU A 75 7.33 26.32 13.67
CA GLU A 75 8.34 26.88 12.78
C GLU A 75 8.24 26.33 11.34
N ILE A 76 7.97 25.03 11.19
CA ILE A 76 7.79 24.39 9.88
C ILE A 76 6.55 24.97 9.16
N ILE A 77 5.46 25.16 9.91
CA ILE A 77 4.21 25.73 9.39
C ILE A 77 4.39 27.19 8.95
N LYS A 78 5.25 27.96 9.63
CA LYS A 78 5.57 29.35 9.24
C LYS A 78 6.26 29.39 7.87
N VAL A 79 7.23 28.51 7.63
CA VAL A 79 8.08 28.48 6.43
C VAL A 79 7.36 27.87 5.21
N LEU A 80 6.34 27.03 5.42
CA LEU A 80 5.64 26.35 4.34
C LEU A 80 4.93 27.34 3.38
N PRO A 81 4.87 27.10 2.06
CA PRO A 81 4.07 27.93 1.15
C PRO A 81 2.58 27.90 1.48
N GLN A 82 1.88 29.02 1.29
CA GLN A 82 0.46 29.17 1.66
C GLN A 82 -0.45 28.09 1.05
N LYS A 83 -0.17 27.64 -0.18
CA LYS A 83 -0.91 26.57 -0.87
C LYS A 83 -0.87 25.20 -0.16
N HIS A 84 0.08 24.98 0.73
CA HIS A 84 0.22 23.73 1.49
C HIS A 84 -0.13 23.89 2.98
N LYS A 85 -0.41 25.11 3.46
CA LYS A 85 -0.81 25.34 4.85
C LYS A 85 -2.27 24.88 5.05
N ARG A 86 -2.51 24.10 6.10
CA ARG A 86 -3.87 23.77 6.55
C ARG A 86 -4.54 25.02 7.16
N LYS A 87 -5.86 25.05 7.18
CA LYS A 87 -6.63 26.08 7.87
C LYS A 87 -6.57 25.85 9.39
N LEU A 88 -6.58 26.95 10.15
CA LEU A 88 -6.77 26.86 11.60
C LEU A 88 -8.19 26.40 11.87
N ILE A 89 -8.35 25.50 12.83
CA ILE A 89 -9.64 24.97 13.27
C ILE A 89 -10.13 25.86 14.42
N SER A 90 -11.40 26.28 14.39
CA SER A 90 -12.00 27.05 15.47
C SER A 90 -12.34 26.17 16.69
N GLN A 91 -12.56 26.78 17.86
CA GLN A 91 -12.95 26.04 19.07
C GLN A 91 -14.27 25.27 18.87
N GLU A 92 -15.26 25.90 18.24
CA GLU A 92 -16.55 25.28 17.90
C GLU A 92 -16.36 24.08 16.97
N GLU A 93 -15.54 24.22 15.91
CA GLU A 93 -15.25 23.11 15.00
C GLU A 93 -14.55 21.95 15.73
N MET A 94 -13.64 22.25 16.66
CA MET A 94 -12.98 21.22 17.46
C MET A 94 -13.97 20.45 18.34
N GLU A 95 -15.01 21.10 18.85
CA GLU A 95 -16.10 20.45 19.59
C GLU A 95 -16.95 19.59 18.66
N LEU A 96 -17.32 20.08 17.47
CA LEU A 96 -18.06 19.31 16.46
C LEU A 96 -17.28 18.07 15.98
N ILE A 97 -15.97 18.21 15.77
CA ILE A 97 -15.08 17.11 15.38
C ILE A 97 -15.00 16.06 16.49
N GLN A 98 -14.92 16.49 17.76
CA GLN A 98 -14.90 15.58 18.91
C GLN A 98 -16.25 14.87 19.12
N HIS A 99 -17.37 15.56 18.90
CA HIS A 99 -18.72 15.01 19.06
C HIS A 99 -19.20 14.17 17.87
N GLY A 100 -18.52 14.26 16.72
CA GLY A 100 -18.81 13.42 15.55
C GLY A 100 -19.88 13.99 14.60
N GLY A 101 -20.19 15.29 14.69
CA GLY A 101 -21.20 15.97 13.89
C GLY A 101 -22.56 16.16 14.59
N PRO A 102 -23.54 16.77 13.91
CA PRO A 102 -24.88 16.98 14.46
C PRO A 102 -25.67 15.66 14.56
N GLU A 103 -26.48 15.55 15.61
CA GLU A 103 -27.47 14.46 15.84
C GLU A 103 -28.66 14.53 14.89
#